data_AF-W8SJC6-F1
#
_entry.id   AF-W8SJC6-F1
#
_cell.length_a   1.000
_cell.length_b   1.000
_cell.length_c   1.000
_cell.angle_alpha   90.00
_cell.angle_beta   90.00
_cell.angle_gamma   90.00
#
_symmetry.space_group_name_H-M   'P 1'
#
loop_
_entity.id
_entity.type
_entity.pdbx_description
1 polymer ?
#
loop_
_entity_poly.entity_id
_entity_poly.type
_entity_poly.pdbx_seq_one_letter_code
_entity_poly.pdbx_strand_id
1 'polypeptide(L)'
;MLVIARYACATLPPALFLGLGATLWGGFAIIALIWLTLFAALLDRLLAPPRPEADDHEPWSDGLSLLLAVLHLALLPLVLVALTGDMLGIGQKLALFFGTASFFGQVSHPNAHELIHRRPRLYRALGAAVYVSVGFGHHVSAHRLVHHRFVGTADDPNTPQPGESYWAYLPRAWTGSFRAGLSQEQQRLTRRGKAPRGIENPYWIWSGGALACLGAAAWLGGVATALLLLALWGLTGAQILLSDYIQHYGLRRLTLTNGRLEPVAPHHSWNAPRGFSSYLMMNRPRPFRTSHAPRPPL
;
A
#
# COMPACT_ATOMS: atom_id res chain seq x y z
N MET A 1 -5.19 -18.06 17.30
CA MET A 1 -4.64 -18.93 16.23
C MET A 1 -5.53 -18.99 14.98
N LEU A 2 -6.85 -19.20 15.10
CA LEU A 2 -7.77 -19.22 13.94
C LEU A 2 -7.83 -17.92 13.13
N VAL A 3 -7.66 -16.75 13.77
CA VAL A 3 -7.74 -15.45 13.09
C VAL A 3 -6.55 -15.22 12.16
N ILE A 4 -5.32 -15.44 12.64
CA ILE A 4 -4.08 -15.33 11.83
C ILE A 4 -4.13 -16.28 10.63
N ALA A 5 -4.66 -17.50 10.83
CA ALA A 5 -4.82 -18.46 9.75
C ALA A 5 -5.70 -17.91 8.61
N ARG A 6 -6.74 -17.12 8.91
CA ARG A 6 -7.59 -16.49 7.86
C ARG A 6 -6.83 -15.45 7.04
N TYR A 7 -6.03 -14.60 7.68
CA TYR A 7 -5.16 -13.65 6.96
C TYR A 7 -4.13 -14.36 6.10
N ALA A 8 -3.48 -15.40 6.65
CA ALA A 8 -2.52 -16.21 5.90
C ALA A 8 -3.18 -16.92 4.70
N CYS A 9 -4.35 -17.53 4.90
CA CYS A 9 -5.12 -18.17 3.85
C CYS A 9 -5.60 -17.19 2.78
N ALA A 10 -5.90 -15.93 3.11
CA ALA A 10 -6.29 -14.94 2.11
C ALA A 10 -5.09 -14.44 1.29
N THR A 11 -3.94 -14.25 1.92
CA THR A 11 -2.80 -13.49 1.37
C THR A 11 -1.66 -14.33 0.82
N LEU A 12 -1.38 -15.50 1.36
CA LEU A 12 -0.26 -16.35 0.90
C LEU A 12 -0.53 -17.11 -0.40
N PRO A 13 -1.73 -17.67 -0.66
CA PRO A 13 -2.00 -18.37 -1.92
C PRO A 13 -1.74 -17.54 -3.19
N PRO A 14 -2.18 -16.27 -3.32
CA PRO A 14 -1.90 -15.51 -4.54
C PRO A 14 -0.39 -15.25 -4.70
N ALA A 15 0.36 -15.03 -3.61
CA ALA A 15 1.81 -14.90 -3.68
C ALA A 15 2.49 -16.19 -4.19
N LEU A 16 2.05 -17.35 -3.68
CA LEU A 16 2.51 -18.66 -4.14
C LEU A 16 2.19 -18.87 -5.63
N PHE A 17 0.95 -18.63 -6.04
CA PHE A 17 0.53 -18.81 -7.44
C PHE A 17 1.23 -17.86 -8.40
N LEU A 18 1.54 -16.62 -8.01
CA LEU A 18 2.36 -15.73 -8.81
C LEU A 18 3.80 -16.26 -8.96
N GLY A 19 4.39 -16.77 -7.88
CA GLY A 19 5.72 -17.38 -7.92
C GLY A 19 5.78 -18.62 -8.82
N LEU A 20 4.83 -19.54 -8.67
CA LEU A 20 4.71 -20.73 -9.53
C LEU A 20 4.36 -20.35 -10.99
N GLY A 21 3.57 -19.30 -11.18
CA GLY A 21 3.22 -18.74 -12.49
C GLY A 21 4.43 -18.18 -13.23
N ALA A 22 5.35 -17.58 -12.49
CA ALA A 22 6.59 -17.04 -13.03
C ALA A 22 7.68 -18.09 -13.27
N THR A 23 7.65 -19.25 -12.59
CA THR A 23 8.77 -20.22 -12.59
C THR A 23 8.46 -21.58 -13.20
N LEU A 24 7.23 -22.08 -13.08
CA LEU A 24 6.88 -23.44 -13.48
C LEU A 24 5.89 -23.45 -14.64
N TRP A 25 4.74 -22.81 -14.46
CA TRP A 25 3.67 -22.83 -15.47
C TRP A 25 2.79 -21.60 -15.37
N GLY A 26 2.70 -20.83 -16.45
CA GLY A 26 1.97 -19.58 -16.52
C GLY A 26 0.47 -19.67 -16.18
N GLY A 27 -0.13 -20.86 -16.17
CA GLY A 27 -1.52 -21.05 -15.73
C GLY A 27 -1.75 -20.68 -14.26
N PHE A 28 -0.74 -20.81 -13.39
CA PHE A 28 -0.87 -20.36 -11.99
C PHE A 28 -1.05 -18.84 -11.88
N ALA A 29 -0.52 -18.05 -12.83
CA ALA A 29 -0.75 -16.61 -12.86
C ALA A 29 -2.23 -16.26 -13.10
N ILE A 30 -2.93 -17.07 -13.91
CA ILE A 30 -4.38 -16.93 -14.15
C ILE A 30 -5.14 -17.25 -12.86
N ILE A 31 -4.74 -18.32 -12.15
CA ILE A 31 -5.33 -18.69 -10.85
C ILE A 31 -5.13 -17.56 -9.83
N ALA A 32 -3.93 -16.97 -9.75
CA ALA A 32 -3.65 -15.84 -8.88
C ALA A 32 -4.53 -14.62 -9.20
N LEU A 33 -4.69 -14.30 -10.49
CA LEU A 33 -5.55 -13.19 -10.92
C LEU A 33 -7.02 -13.45 -10.57
N ILE A 34 -7.53 -14.66 -10.80
CA ILE A 34 -8.90 -15.06 -10.40
C ILE A 34 -9.05 -14.96 -8.88
N TRP A 35 -8.06 -15.40 -8.10
CA TRP A 35 -8.05 -15.31 -6.65
C TRP A 35 -8.22 -13.86 -6.16
N LEU A 36 -7.40 -12.96 -6.70
CA LEU A 36 -7.34 -11.54 -6.33
C LEU A 36 -8.51 -10.70 -6.87
N THR A 37 -9.39 -11.29 -7.69
CA THR A 37 -10.50 -10.57 -8.33
C THR A 37 -11.82 -11.29 -8.09
N LEU A 38 -12.16 -12.26 -8.93
CA LEU A 38 -13.46 -12.93 -8.95
C LEU A 38 -13.71 -13.73 -7.67
N PHE A 39 -12.71 -14.47 -7.18
CA PHE A 39 -12.85 -15.25 -5.96
C PHE A 39 -13.00 -14.36 -4.73
N ALA A 40 -12.18 -13.31 -4.62
CA ALA A 40 -12.30 -12.31 -3.56
C ALA A 40 -13.69 -11.65 -3.55
N ALA A 41 -14.18 -11.22 -4.72
CA ALA A 41 -15.50 -10.61 -4.87
C ALA A 41 -16.65 -11.59 -4.53
N LEU A 42 -16.50 -12.87 -4.90
CA LEU A 42 -17.46 -13.92 -4.55
C LEU A 42 -17.49 -14.14 -3.03
N LEU A 43 -16.32 -14.34 -2.41
CA LEU A 43 -16.25 -14.58 -0.96
C LEU A 43 -16.68 -13.37 -0.14
N ASP A 44 -16.51 -12.14 -0.64
CA ASP A 44 -17.09 -10.94 -0.01
C ASP A 44 -18.62 -10.92 0.03
N ARG A 45 -19.29 -11.68 -0.83
CA ARG A 45 -20.75 -11.86 -0.77
C ARG A 45 -21.16 -12.97 0.20
N LEU A 46 -20.27 -13.91 0.47
CA LEU A 46 -20.56 -15.11 1.28
C LEU A 46 -20.11 -14.96 2.73
N LEU A 47 -19.05 -14.20 2.98
CA LEU A 47 -18.42 -14.06 4.28
C LEU A 47 -18.81 -12.74 4.95
N ALA A 48 -19.13 -12.82 6.25
CA ALA A 48 -19.27 -11.63 7.09
C ALA A 48 -17.90 -11.00 7.38
N PRO A 49 -17.82 -9.67 7.53
CA PRO A 49 -16.58 -9.00 7.91
C PRO A 49 -16.04 -9.49 9.26
N PRO A 50 -14.71 -9.46 9.47
CA PRO A 50 -14.12 -9.81 10.75
C PRO A 50 -14.69 -8.92 11.87
N ARG A 51 -15.10 -9.54 12.97
CA ARG A 51 -15.56 -8.79 14.15
C ARG A 51 -14.34 -8.13 14.82
N PRO A 52 -14.44 -6.87 15.26
CA PRO A 52 -13.42 -6.29 16.11
C PRO A 52 -13.45 -7.02 17.46
N GLU A 53 -12.48 -7.90 17.70
CA GLU A 53 -12.26 -8.47 19.03
C GLU A 53 -11.75 -7.36 19.97
N ALA A 54 -12.14 -7.42 21.24
CA ALA A 54 -12.06 -6.29 22.16
C ALA A 54 -10.61 -5.82 22.44
N ASP A 55 -9.62 -6.72 22.34
CA ASP A 55 -8.25 -6.56 22.86
C ASP A 55 -7.10 -6.79 21.86
N ASP A 56 -7.37 -7.18 20.61
CA ASP A 56 -6.30 -7.48 19.65
C ASP A 56 -5.83 -6.22 18.94
N HIS A 57 -4.64 -5.73 19.32
CA HIS A 57 -4.07 -4.49 18.78
C HIS A 57 -3.69 -4.56 17.29
N GLU A 58 -3.40 -5.73 16.73
CA GLU A 58 -3.61 -6.03 15.32
C GLU A 58 -3.90 -7.55 15.18
N PRO A 59 -4.95 -7.97 14.47
CA PRO A 59 -5.32 -9.38 14.39
C PRO A 59 -4.40 -10.26 13.52
N TRP A 60 -3.31 -9.71 12.97
CA TRP A 60 -2.28 -10.43 12.19
C TRP A 60 -0.93 -10.41 12.92
N SER A 61 -0.18 -11.51 12.81
CA SER A 61 1.14 -11.63 13.45
C SER A 61 2.22 -10.84 12.70
N ASP A 62 3.18 -10.28 13.44
CA ASP A 62 4.41 -9.70 12.88
C ASP A 62 5.13 -10.64 11.91
N GLY A 63 5.12 -11.95 12.18
CA GLY A 63 5.72 -12.97 11.31
C GLY A 63 5.09 -13.03 9.91
N LEU A 64 3.76 -12.99 9.82
CA LEU A 64 3.05 -12.93 8.54
C LEU A 64 3.37 -11.63 7.78
N SER A 65 3.38 -10.49 8.47
CA SER A 65 3.70 -9.21 7.84
C SER A 65 5.12 -9.14 7.29
N LEU A 66 6.09 -9.67 8.04
CA LEU A 66 7.47 -9.81 7.58
C LEU A 66 7.55 -10.71 6.34
N LEU A 67 6.92 -11.88 6.40
CA LEU A 67 6.90 -12.84 5.29
C LEU A 67 6.33 -12.21 4.02
N LEU A 68 5.20 -11.51 4.12
CA LEU A 68 4.58 -10.86 2.96
C LEU A 68 5.44 -9.76 2.34
N ALA A 69 6.17 -9.00 3.15
CA ALA A 69 7.07 -7.99 2.63
C ALA A 69 8.32 -8.61 1.98
N VAL A 70 8.84 -9.73 2.52
CA VAL A 70 9.90 -10.51 1.87
C VAL A 70 9.39 -11.12 0.55
N LEU A 71 8.19 -11.68 0.54
CA LEU A 71 7.55 -12.23 -0.66
C LEU A 71 7.35 -11.16 -1.74
N HIS A 72 6.94 -9.95 -1.38
CA HIS A 72 6.86 -8.83 -2.31
C HIS A 72 8.22 -8.57 -2.99
N LEU A 73 9.28 -8.42 -2.19
CA LEU A 73 10.62 -8.10 -2.68
C LEU A 73 11.21 -9.25 -3.52
N ALA A 74 10.87 -10.50 -3.22
CA ALA A 74 11.29 -11.66 -4.00
C ALA A 74 10.49 -11.81 -5.30
N LEU A 75 9.18 -11.56 -5.27
CA LEU A 75 8.30 -11.67 -6.45
C LEU A 75 8.64 -10.62 -7.50
N LEU A 76 9.00 -9.39 -7.10
CA LEU A 76 9.27 -8.31 -8.06
C LEU A 76 10.31 -8.67 -9.15
N PRO A 77 11.57 -9.01 -8.83
CA PRO A 77 12.56 -9.38 -9.85
C PRO A 77 12.17 -10.67 -10.57
N LEU A 78 11.57 -11.63 -9.87
CA LEU A 78 11.14 -12.89 -10.45
C LEU A 78 10.09 -12.70 -11.56
N VAL A 79 9.06 -11.91 -11.28
CA VAL A 79 8.00 -11.57 -12.23
C VAL A 79 8.56 -10.80 -13.41
N LEU A 80 9.44 -9.82 -13.16
CA LEU A 80 10.04 -9.03 -14.22
C LEU A 80 10.81 -9.90 -15.23
N VAL A 81 11.62 -10.85 -14.73
CA VAL A 81 12.34 -11.80 -15.58
C VAL A 81 11.38 -12.72 -16.34
N ALA A 82 10.34 -13.23 -15.66
CA ALA A 82 9.37 -14.12 -16.31
C ALA A 82 8.54 -13.42 -17.41
N LEU A 83 8.21 -12.13 -17.22
CA LEU A 83 7.48 -11.34 -18.21
C LEU A 83 8.29 -11.05 -19.48
N THR A 84 9.61 -10.90 -19.35
CA THR A 84 10.50 -10.69 -20.51
C THR A 84 11.01 -11.97 -21.14
N GLY A 85 10.96 -13.10 -20.45
CA GLY A 85 11.32 -14.41 -20.99
C GLY A 85 10.30 -15.02 -21.96
N ASP A 86 10.69 -16.12 -22.59
CA ASP A 86 9.89 -16.79 -23.63
C ASP A 86 8.98 -17.91 -23.10
N MET A 87 9.06 -18.23 -21.80
CA MET A 87 8.29 -19.30 -21.17
C MET A 87 6.77 -19.05 -21.21
N LEU A 88 6.35 -17.78 -21.25
CA LEU A 88 4.96 -17.38 -21.07
C LEU A 88 4.33 -16.93 -22.38
N GLY A 89 3.16 -17.48 -22.71
CA GLY A 89 2.31 -16.93 -23.77
C GLY A 89 1.74 -15.56 -23.38
N ILE A 90 1.27 -14.78 -24.37
CA ILE A 90 0.78 -13.40 -24.15
C ILE A 90 -0.29 -13.32 -23.06
N GLY A 91 -1.25 -14.25 -23.05
CA GLY A 91 -2.31 -14.29 -22.03
C GLY A 91 -1.79 -14.57 -20.63
N GLN A 92 -0.77 -15.41 -20.50
CA GLN A 92 -0.12 -15.72 -19.21
C GLN A 92 0.72 -14.54 -18.74
N LYS A 93 1.42 -13.83 -19.64
CA LYS A 93 2.13 -12.58 -19.32
C LYS A 93 1.17 -11.51 -18.81
N LEU A 94 0.03 -11.31 -19.47
CA LEU A 94 -1.00 -10.38 -19.01
C LEU A 94 -1.55 -10.79 -17.64
N ALA A 95 -1.87 -12.07 -17.44
CA ALA A 95 -2.33 -12.58 -16.15
C ALA A 95 -1.30 -12.37 -15.04
N LEU A 96 -0.02 -12.65 -15.31
CA LEU A 96 1.07 -12.46 -14.36
C LEU A 96 1.28 -10.98 -14.03
N PHE A 97 1.25 -10.10 -15.03
CA PHE A 97 1.39 -8.66 -14.84
C PHE A 97 0.24 -8.10 -13.99
N PHE A 98 -1.01 -8.33 -14.38
CA PHE A 98 -2.17 -7.81 -13.65
C PHE A 98 -2.38 -8.48 -12.29
N GLY A 99 -2.05 -9.78 -12.17
CA GLY A 99 -2.05 -10.49 -10.90
C GLY A 99 -1.03 -9.93 -9.93
N THR A 100 0.20 -9.67 -10.40
CA THR A 100 1.26 -9.05 -9.58
C THR A 100 0.88 -7.63 -9.15
N ALA A 101 0.41 -6.81 -10.09
CA ALA A 101 -0.04 -5.46 -9.76
C ALA A 101 -1.19 -5.47 -8.74
N SER A 102 -2.15 -6.38 -8.90
CA SER A 102 -3.26 -6.56 -7.95
C SER A 102 -2.77 -6.99 -6.57
N PHE A 103 -1.82 -7.93 -6.50
CA PHE A 103 -1.21 -8.34 -5.24
C PHE A 103 -0.46 -7.18 -4.56
N PHE A 104 0.21 -6.34 -5.35
CA PHE A 104 0.94 -5.18 -4.83
C PHE A 104 0.02 -4.13 -4.22
N GLY A 105 -1.09 -3.75 -4.87
CA GLY A 105 -2.02 -2.79 -4.28
C GLY A 105 -2.93 -3.37 -3.21
N GLN A 106 -3.38 -4.62 -3.33
CA GLN A 106 -4.36 -5.21 -2.39
C GLN A 106 -3.73 -5.86 -1.16
N VAL A 107 -2.49 -6.38 -1.26
CA VAL A 107 -1.83 -7.09 -0.15
C VAL A 107 -0.56 -6.37 0.27
N SER A 108 0.33 -6.04 -0.66
CA SER A 108 1.64 -5.47 -0.32
C SER A 108 1.52 -4.05 0.25
N HIS A 109 0.67 -3.21 -0.33
CA HIS A 109 0.41 -1.85 0.16
C HIS A 109 -0.14 -1.82 1.59
N PRO A 110 -1.28 -2.46 1.94
CA PRO A 110 -1.76 -2.41 3.32
C PRO A 110 -0.78 -3.03 4.32
N ASN A 111 -0.04 -4.08 3.93
CA ASN A 111 1.00 -4.65 4.79
C ASN A 111 2.19 -3.69 4.99
N ALA A 112 2.69 -3.06 3.92
CA ALA A 112 3.79 -2.10 4.00
C ALA A 112 3.38 -0.82 4.76
N HIS A 113 2.15 -0.37 4.57
CA HIS A 113 1.52 0.74 5.28
C HIS A 113 1.54 0.49 6.79
N GLU A 114 1.20 -0.72 7.22
CA GLU A 114 1.29 -1.10 8.61
C GLU A 114 2.74 -1.13 9.11
N LEU A 115 3.64 -1.79 8.36
CA LEU A 115 5.06 -1.95 8.73
C LEU A 115 5.76 -0.61 8.98
N ILE A 116 5.43 0.45 8.25
CA ILE A 116 6.04 1.79 8.42
C ILE A 116 5.61 2.49 9.73
N HIS A 117 4.53 2.04 10.36
CA HIS A 117 4.06 2.54 11.67
C HIS A 117 4.63 1.75 12.86
N ARG A 118 5.19 0.57 12.63
CA ARG A 118 5.71 -0.29 13.70
C ARG A 118 6.89 0.33 14.44
N ARG A 119 7.04 -0.02 15.74
CA ARG A 119 8.14 0.46 16.60
C ARG A 119 9.53 -0.11 16.24
N PRO A 120 9.70 -1.40 15.90
CA PRO A 120 11.01 -1.92 15.52
C PRO A 120 11.52 -1.28 14.21
N ARG A 121 12.82 -0.97 14.17
CA ARG A 121 13.45 -0.36 12.99
C ARG A 121 13.40 -1.28 11.77
N LEU A 122 13.55 -2.58 11.99
CA LEU A 122 13.49 -3.60 10.94
C LEU A 122 12.17 -3.55 10.18
N TYR A 123 11.03 -3.47 10.88
CA TYR A 123 9.70 -3.46 10.28
C TYR A 123 9.52 -2.21 9.40
N ARG A 124 9.89 -1.04 9.93
CA ARG A 124 9.83 0.20 9.15
C ARG A 124 10.75 0.18 7.94
N ALA A 125 11.95 -0.38 8.08
CA ALA A 125 12.90 -0.50 6.97
C ALA A 125 12.37 -1.43 5.87
N LEU A 126 11.71 -2.52 6.25
CA LEU A 126 11.14 -3.47 5.30
C LEU A 126 9.91 -2.90 4.59
N GLY A 127 8.99 -2.25 5.31
CA GLY A 127 7.87 -1.53 4.69
C GLY A 127 8.35 -0.39 3.77
N ALA A 128 9.40 0.31 4.18
CA ALA A 128 10.08 1.31 3.36
C ALA A 128 10.68 0.70 2.07
N ALA A 129 11.34 -0.45 2.17
CA ALA A 129 11.91 -1.14 1.01
C ALA A 129 10.83 -1.56 0.00
N VAL A 130 9.68 -2.05 0.48
CA VAL A 130 8.52 -2.36 -0.38
C VAL A 130 8.09 -1.13 -1.17
N TYR A 131 7.83 0.01 -0.51
CA TYR A 131 7.44 1.24 -1.20
C TYR A 131 8.51 1.77 -2.16
N VAL A 132 9.80 1.68 -1.80
CA VAL A 132 10.91 2.07 -2.68
C VAL A 132 10.93 1.22 -3.95
N SER A 133 10.75 -0.10 -3.80
CA SER A 133 10.83 -1.05 -4.92
C SER A 133 9.75 -0.82 -5.99
N VAL A 134 8.64 -0.19 -5.60
CA VAL A 134 7.54 0.21 -6.50
C VAL A 134 7.52 1.72 -6.82
N GLY A 135 8.63 2.43 -6.60
CA GLY A 135 8.76 3.85 -6.97
C GLY A 135 7.93 4.81 -6.10
N PHE A 136 7.44 4.36 -4.96
CA PHE A 136 6.49 5.07 -4.10
C PHE A 136 7.06 5.38 -2.70
N GLY A 137 8.39 5.34 -2.55
CA GLY A 137 9.10 5.51 -1.26
C GLY A 137 8.76 6.80 -0.49
N HIS A 138 8.46 7.89 -1.19
CA HIS A 138 8.08 9.17 -0.58
C HIS A 138 6.83 9.06 0.32
N HIS A 139 5.96 8.07 0.08
CA HIS A 139 4.78 7.81 0.92
C HIS A 139 5.16 7.55 2.38
N VAL A 140 6.31 6.93 2.66
CA VAL A 140 6.76 6.67 4.03
C VAL A 140 6.88 7.97 4.84
N SER A 141 7.41 9.03 4.22
CA SER A 141 7.52 10.36 4.84
C SER A 141 6.21 11.14 4.75
N ALA A 142 5.62 11.23 3.55
CA ALA A 142 4.42 12.02 3.30
C ALA A 142 3.22 11.53 4.12
N HIS A 143 3.01 10.21 4.17
CA HIS A 143 1.90 9.64 4.91
C HIS A 143 1.99 9.96 6.41
N ARG A 144 3.17 9.77 7.01
CA ARG A 144 3.40 9.93 8.46
C ARG A 144 3.49 11.39 8.91
N LEU A 145 4.09 12.26 8.10
CA LEU A 145 4.35 13.65 8.48
C LEU A 145 3.31 14.64 7.96
N VAL A 146 2.57 14.27 6.89
CA VAL A 146 1.59 15.13 6.24
C VAL A 146 0.19 14.53 6.42
N HIS A 147 -0.08 13.39 5.78
CA HIS A 147 -1.44 12.84 5.69
C HIS A 147 -2.07 12.59 7.06
N HIS A 148 -1.42 11.88 8.00
CA HIS A 148 -1.97 11.67 9.35
C HIS A 148 -2.36 12.97 10.08
N ARG A 149 -1.63 14.05 9.82
CA ARG A 149 -1.86 15.33 10.47
C ARG A 149 -2.98 16.12 9.80
N PHE A 150 -2.99 16.14 8.46
CA PHE A 150 -3.78 17.06 7.64
C PHE A 150 -4.85 16.38 6.78
N VAL A 151 -5.02 15.05 6.86
CA VAL A 151 -6.06 14.31 6.13
C VAL A 151 -7.42 14.99 6.33
N GLY A 152 -8.21 15.14 5.27
CA GLY A 152 -9.48 15.85 5.29
C GLY A 152 -9.35 17.38 5.25
N THR A 153 -8.17 17.93 4.96
CA THR A 153 -7.96 19.39 4.81
C THR A 153 -7.21 19.73 3.52
N ALA A 154 -7.14 21.03 3.20
CA ALA A 154 -6.40 21.52 2.03
C ALA A 154 -4.88 21.38 2.16
N ASP A 155 -4.37 21.18 3.38
CA ASP A 155 -2.94 21.04 3.66
C ASP A 155 -2.41 19.62 3.41
N ASP A 156 -3.32 18.64 3.21
CA ASP A 156 -2.97 17.30 2.75
C ASP A 156 -3.18 17.19 1.23
N PRO A 157 -2.09 17.12 0.45
CA PRO A 157 -2.22 16.91 -1.00
C PRO A 157 -2.94 15.61 -1.35
N ASN A 158 -2.92 14.62 -0.45
CA ASN A 158 -3.56 13.32 -0.64
C ASN A 158 -5.07 13.33 -0.34
N THR A 159 -5.62 14.44 0.15
CA THR A 159 -7.07 14.59 0.34
C THR A 159 -7.73 15.00 -0.99
N PRO A 160 -8.71 14.23 -1.49
CA PRO A 160 -9.46 14.60 -2.70
C PRO A 160 -10.34 15.82 -2.45
N GLN A 161 -10.39 16.73 -3.41
CA GLN A 161 -11.27 17.89 -3.32
C GLN A 161 -12.70 17.53 -3.78
N PRO A 162 -13.75 18.17 -3.23
CA PRO A 162 -15.11 17.96 -3.71
C PRO A 162 -15.23 18.25 -5.21
N GLY A 163 -15.76 17.28 -5.97
CA GLY A 163 -15.91 17.40 -7.43
C GLY A 163 -14.65 17.13 -8.24
N GLU A 164 -13.52 16.83 -7.60
CA GLU A 164 -12.29 16.47 -8.29
C GLU A 164 -12.39 15.07 -8.88
N SER A 165 -12.17 14.90 -10.18
CA SER A 165 -12.12 13.55 -10.77
C SER A 165 -10.87 12.81 -10.31
N TYR A 166 -10.94 11.47 -10.23
CA TYR A 166 -9.79 10.65 -9.89
C TYR A 166 -8.57 10.92 -10.78
N TRP A 167 -8.79 11.19 -12.07
CA TRP A 167 -7.72 11.48 -13.03
C TRP A 167 -7.03 12.83 -12.81
N ALA A 168 -7.76 13.82 -12.28
CA ALA A 168 -7.17 15.10 -11.85
C ALA A 168 -6.45 14.95 -10.50
N TYR A 169 -7.05 14.18 -9.58
CA TYR A 169 -6.49 13.87 -8.27
C TYR A 169 -5.16 13.14 -8.37
N LEU A 170 -5.06 12.09 -9.18
CA LEU A 170 -3.92 11.18 -9.22
C LEU A 170 -2.55 11.87 -9.36
N PRO A 171 -2.30 12.68 -10.41
CA PRO A 171 -1.02 13.38 -10.54
C PRO A 171 -0.82 14.48 -9.49
N ARG A 172 -1.91 15.15 -9.06
CA ARG A 172 -1.85 16.20 -8.03
C ARG A 172 -1.45 15.62 -6.68
N ALA A 173 -2.10 14.54 -6.26
CA ALA A 173 -1.85 13.86 -5.00
C ALA A 173 -0.45 13.25 -4.96
N TRP A 174 0.00 12.62 -6.05
CA TRP A 174 1.36 12.06 -6.14
C TRP A 174 2.43 13.15 -6.00
N THR A 175 2.40 14.17 -6.87
CA THR A 175 3.42 15.23 -6.89
C THR A 175 3.37 16.09 -5.64
N GLY A 176 2.15 16.40 -5.17
CA GLY A 176 1.93 17.16 -3.95
C GLY A 176 2.44 16.42 -2.72
N SER A 177 2.12 15.13 -2.57
CA SER A 177 2.60 14.30 -1.44
C SER A 177 4.12 14.19 -1.44
N PHE A 178 4.73 14.00 -2.62
CA PHE A 178 6.19 14.00 -2.74
C PHE A 178 6.81 15.30 -2.23
N ARG A 179 6.32 16.46 -2.68
CA ARG A 179 6.83 17.79 -2.31
C ARG A 179 6.58 18.11 -0.83
N ALA A 180 5.37 17.84 -0.33
CA ALA A 180 5.00 18.09 1.06
C ALA A 180 5.80 17.21 2.02
N GLY A 181 5.97 15.92 1.73
CA GLY A 181 6.81 15.02 2.51
C GLY A 181 8.27 15.46 2.55
N LEU A 182 8.82 15.94 1.42
CA LEU A 182 10.20 16.42 1.33
C LEU A 182 10.41 17.65 2.19
N SER A 183 9.47 18.60 2.10
CA SER A 183 9.47 19.81 2.92
C SER A 183 9.39 19.49 4.41
N GLN A 184 8.53 18.56 4.83
CA GLN A 184 8.43 18.15 6.24
C GLN A 184 9.70 17.46 6.75
N GLU A 185 10.34 16.59 5.96
CA GLU A 185 11.61 15.96 6.34
C GLU A 185 12.74 16.99 6.44
N GLN A 186 12.81 17.94 5.49
CA GLN A 186 13.75 19.06 5.53
C GLN A 186 13.58 19.90 6.80
N GLN A 187 12.34 20.29 7.13
CA GLN A 187 12.03 21.01 8.37
C GLN A 187 12.40 20.20 9.62
N ARG A 188 12.15 18.89 9.62
CA ARG A 188 12.50 18.00 10.74
C ARG A 188 14.01 17.95 10.95
N LEU A 189 14.81 17.93 9.88
CA LEU A 189 16.27 17.97 9.95
C LEU A 189 16.78 19.32 10.45
N THR A 190 16.26 20.44 9.93
CA THR A 190 16.62 21.78 10.41
C THR A 190 16.38 21.94 11.91
N ARG A 191 15.22 21.49 12.41
CA ARG A 191 14.89 21.53 13.86
C ARG A 191 15.83 20.67 14.72
N ARG A 192 16.53 19.71 14.11
CA ARG A 192 17.54 18.86 14.76
C ARG A 192 18.97 19.37 14.55
N GLY A 193 19.14 20.59 14.03
CA GLY A 193 20.45 21.17 13.73
C GLY A 193 21.18 20.52 12.56
N LYS A 194 20.45 19.83 11.67
CA LYS A 194 21.01 19.07 10.54
C LYS A 194 20.72 19.76 9.22
N ALA A 195 21.59 19.54 8.23
CA ALA A 195 21.43 20.09 6.90
C ALA A 195 20.15 19.54 6.22
N PRO A 196 19.23 20.40 5.72
CA PRO A 196 17.96 19.95 5.13
C PRO A 196 18.14 18.99 3.93
N ARG A 197 19.21 19.18 3.16
CA ARG A 197 19.56 18.35 1.99
C ARG A 197 20.77 17.44 2.25
N GLY A 198 21.12 17.21 3.52
CA GLY A 198 22.21 16.32 3.91
C GLY A 198 21.90 14.84 3.65
N ILE A 199 22.90 13.98 3.86
CA ILE A 199 22.79 12.52 3.65
C ILE A 199 21.71 11.85 4.52
N GLU A 200 21.33 12.50 5.63
CA GLU A 200 20.29 12.01 6.54
C GLU A 200 18.87 12.30 6.05
N ASN A 201 18.71 13.02 4.93
CA ASN A 201 17.41 13.20 4.31
C ASN A 201 16.98 11.88 3.65
N PRO A 202 15.87 11.26 4.10
CA PRO A 202 15.47 9.95 3.59
C PRO A 202 15.06 9.98 2.11
N TYR A 203 14.85 11.16 1.49
CA TYR A 203 14.58 11.26 0.06
C TYR A 203 15.75 10.79 -0.83
N TRP A 204 16.98 10.75 -0.31
CA TRP A 204 18.08 10.07 -1.00
C TRP A 204 17.83 8.57 -1.11
N ILE A 205 17.24 7.96 -0.07
CA ILE A 205 16.85 6.55 -0.08
C ILE A 205 15.58 6.36 -0.93
N TRP A 206 14.58 7.25 -0.80
CA TRP A 206 13.34 7.15 -1.57
C TRP A 206 13.57 7.23 -3.08
N SER A 207 14.25 8.28 -3.53
CA SER A 207 14.48 8.51 -4.96
C SER A 207 15.66 7.70 -5.48
N GLY A 208 16.77 7.64 -4.73
CA GLY A 208 17.95 6.88 -5.13
C GLY A 208 17.70 5.37 -5.14
N GLY A 209 16.95 4.85 -4.16
CA GLY A 209 16.56 3.45 -4.13
C GLY A 209 15.61 3.07 -5.27
N ALA A 210 14.66 3.95 -5.61
CA ALA A 210 13.79 3.74 -6.77
C ALA A 210 14.61 3.71 -8.08
N LEU A 211 15.53 4.67 -8.27
CA LEU A 211 16.45 4.67 -9.41
C LEU A 211 17.35 3.42 -9.44
N ALA A 212 17.82 2.95 -8.29
CA ALA A 212 18.59 1.71 -8.20
C ALA A 212 17.75 0.49 -8.60
N CYS A 213 16.47 0.42 -8.22
CA CYS A 213 15.56 -0.63 -8.68
C CYS A 213 15.35 -0.59 -10.20
N LEU A 214 15.23 0.60 -10.80
CA LEU A 214 15.18 0.72 -12.27
C LEU A 214 16.47 0.28 -12.95
N GLY A 215 17.62 0.68 -12.39
CA GLY A 215 18.93 0.24 -12.88
C GLY A 215 19.10 -1.27 -12.79
N ALA A 216 18.68 -1.88 -11.67
CA ALA A 216 18.69 -3.32 -11.48
C ALA A 216 17.75 -4.04 -12.47
N ALA A 217 16.55 -3.52 -12.70
CA ALA A 217 15.63 -4.07 -13.71
C ALA A 217 16.23 -3.99 -15.12
N ALA A 218 16.83 -2.85 -15.47
CA ALA A 218 17.54 -2.68 -16.75
C ALA A 218 18.73 -3.64 -16.89
N TRP A 219 19.44 -3.90 -15.81
CA TRP A 219 20.55 -4.86 -15.79
C TRP A 219 20.07 -6.31 -15.94
N LEU A 220 18.93 -6.67 -15.34
CA LEU A 220 18.37 -8.03 -15.38
C LEU A 220 17.86 -8.44 -16.77
N GLY A 221 17.28 -7.53 -17.55
CA GLY A 221 16.67 -7.88 -18.82
C GLY A 221 16.48 -6.70 -19.77
N GLY A 222 17.38 -5.72 -19.72
CA GLY A 222 17.40 -4.56 -20.61
C GLY A 222 16.27 -3.57 -20.37
N VAL A 223 16.16 -2.62 -21.32
CA VAL A 223 15.19 -1.51 -21.26
C VAL A 223 13.75 -2.02 -21.13
N ALA A 224 13.40 -3.13 -21.78
CA ALA A 224 12.05 -3.71 -21.70
C ALA A 224 11.65 -4.06 -20.25
N THR A 225 12.59 -4.63 -19.47
CA THR A 225 12.36 -4.98 -18.06
C THR A 225 12.19 -3.72 -17.19
N ALA A 226 12.98 -2.68 -17.46
CA ALA A 226 12.82 -1.39 -16.77
C ALA A 226 11.48 -0.71 -17.10
N LEU A 227 11.02 -0.78 -18.36
CA LEU A 227 9.71 -0.28 -18.77
C LEU A 227 8.56 -1.05 -18.11
N LEU A 228 8.68 -2.37 -17.97
CA LEU A 228 7.71 -3.19 -17.22
C LEU A 228 7.66 -2.80 -15.74
N LEU A 229 8.82 -2.53 -15.12
CA LEU A 229 8.86 -2.03 -13.75
C LEU A 229 8.18 -0.66 -13.63
N LEU A 230 8.42 0.27 -14.56
CA LEU A 230 7.71 1.55 -14.61
C LEU A 230 6.19 1.38 -14.76
N ALA A 231 5.75 0.42 -15.57
CA ALA A 231 4.33 0.11 -15.71
C ALA A 231 3.75 -0.43 -14.40
N LEU A 232 4.47 -1.32 -13.69
CA LEU A 232 4.09 -1.79 -12.36
C LEU A 232 4.06 -0.66 -11.33
N TRP A 233 5.01 0.28 -11.37
CA TRP A 233 5.02 1.46 -10.51
C TRP A 233 3.79 2.34 -10.75
N GLY A 234 3.46 2.60 -12.02
CA GLY A 234 2.29 3.39 -12.39
C GLY A 234 0.99 2.75 -11.89
N LEU A 235 0.82 1.44 -12.13
CA LEU A 235 -0.39 0.74 -11.72
C LEU A 235 -0.50 0.57 -10.19
N THR A 236 0.61 0.24 -9.52
CA THR A 236 0.65 0.13 -8.05
C THR A 236 0.42 1.50 -7.40
N GLY A 237 1.09 2.55 -7.89
CA GLY A 237 0.90 3.92 -7.41
C GLY A 237 -0.51 4.44 -7.62
N ALA A 238 -1.14 4.10 -8.76
CA ALA A 238 -2.55 4.38 -8.99
C ALA A 238 -3.43 3.64 -7.97
N GLN A 239 -3.21 2.35 -7.70
CA GLN A 239 -4.00 1.61 -6.71
C GLN A 239 -3.84 2.17 -5.29
N ILE A 240 -2.63 2.57 -4.91
CA ILE A 240 -2.36 3.23 -3.62
C ILE A 240 -3.19 4.50 -3.50
N LEU A 241 -3.11 5.39 -4.49
CA LEU A 241 -3.83 6.67 -4.47
C LEU A 241 -5.34 6.50 -4.65
N LEU A 242 -5.80 5.48 -5.38
CA LEU A 242 -7.21 5.14 -5.47
C LEU A 242 -7.79 4.75 -4.11
N SER A 243 -7.01 4.03 -3.29
CA SER A 243 -7.44 3.68 -1.93
C SER A 243 -7.68 4.93 -1.09
N ASP A 244 -6.76 5.89 -1.11
CA ASP A 244 -6.88 7.13 -0.36
C ASP A 244 -7.99 8.04 -0.95
N TYR A 245 -8.13 8.05 -2.27
CA TYR A 245 -9.19 8.76 -2.97
C TYR A 245 -10.57 8.30 -2.51
N ILE A 246 -10.85 6.99 -2.62
CA ILE A 246 -12.15 6.44 -2.21
C ILE A 246 -12.37 6.63 -0.71
N GLN A 247 -11.33 6.47 0.12
CA GLN A 247 -11.45 6.60 1.56
C GLN A 247 -11.83 8.03 2.00
N HIS A 248 -11.37 9.06 1.31
CA HIS A 248 -11.54 10.45 1.76
C HIS A 248 -12.35 11.35 0.82
N TYR A 249 -12.87 10.81 -0.29
CA TYR A 249 -13.57 11.62 -1.29
C TYR A 249 -14.75 12.38 -0.69
N GLY A 250 -14.72 13.71 -0.81
CA GLY A 250 -15.78 14.60 -0.33
C GLY A 250 -15.82 14.78 1.20
N LEU A 251 -14.93 14.14 1.97
CA LEU A 251 -14.88 14.26 3.42
C LEU A 251 -13.91 15.38 3.83
N ARG A 252 -14.35 16.25 4.74
CA ARG A 252 -13.54 17.37 5.24
C ARG A 252 -13.62 17.46 6.76
N ARG A 253 -12.47 17.73 7.38
CA ARG A 253 -12.39 18.08 8.80
C ARG A 253 -12.62 19.57 8.97
N LEU A 254 -13.28 19.91 10.07
CA LEU A 254 -13.50 21.30 10.42
C LEU A 254 -12.28 21.88 11.16
N THR A 255 -12.05 23.18 10.95
CA THR A 255 -11.22 23.98 11.86
C THR A 255 -12.11 24.44 13.01
N LEU A 256 -11.76 24.03 14.22
CA LEU A 256 -12.48 24.39 15.43
C LEU A 256 -12.27 25.88 15.76
N THR A 257 -13.12 26.42 16.64
CA THR A 257 -13.06 27.82 17.09
C THR A 257 -11.72 28.22 17.73
N ASN A 258 -10.96 27.24 18.24
CA ASN A 258 -9.61 27.44 18.79
C ASN A 258 -8.49 27.37 17.72
N GLY A 259 -8.82 27.32 16.44
CA GLY A 259 -7.88 27.24 15.32
C GLY A 259 -7.26 25.85 15.09
N ARG A 260 -7.61 24.84 15.88
CA ARG A 260 -7.13 23.46 15.70
C ARG A 260 -8.04 22.70 14.76
N LEU A 261 -7.49 21.72 14.04
CA LEU A 261 -8.29 20.77 13.26
C LEU A 261 -9.04 19.82 14.20
N GLU A 262 -10.28 19.51 13.85
CA GLU A 262 -11.09 18.45 14.47
C GLU A 262 -10.31 17.13 14.50
N PRO A 263 -10.34 16.33 15.57
CA PRO A 263 -9.71 15.00 15.56
C PRO A 263 -10.24 14.10 14.44
N VAL A 264 -9.38 13.23 13.88
CA VAL A 264 -9.84 12.22 12.90
C VAL A 264 -10.84 11.28 13.58
N ALA A 265 -11.92 10.97 12.88
CA ALA A 265 -13.08 10.24 13.41
C ALA A 265 -13.67 9.31 12.32
N PRO A 266 -14.55 8.36 12.65
CA PRO A 266 -15.08 7.38 11.69
C PRO A 266 -15.74 8.02 10.46
N HIS A 267 -16.40 9.17 10.62
CA HIS A 267 -17.05 9.89 9.52
C HIS A 267 -16.06 10.63 8.59
N HIS A 268 -14.77 10.68 8.93
CA HIS A 268 -13.70 11.21 8.07
C HIS A 268 -13.12 10.15 7.13
N SER A 269 -13.71 8.95 7.08
CA SER A 269 -13.32 7.91 6.14
C SER A 269 -14.51 7.05 5.69
N TRP A 270 -14.65 6.88 4.38
CA TRP A 270 -15.52 5.88 3.80
C TRP A 270 -14.94 4.49 4.05
N ASN A 271 -15.55 3.78 5.00
CA ASN A 271 -15.16 2.42 5.38
C ASN A 271 -16.18 1.42 4.84
N ALA A 272 -15.68 0.37 4.18
CA ALA A 272 -16.50 -0.70 3.63
C ALA A 272 -15.91 -2.05 4.06
N PRO A 273 -16.05 -2.44 5.34
CA PRO A 273 -15.57 -3.74 5.79
C PRO A 273 -16.34 -4.86 5.06
N ARG A 274 -15.59 -5.78 4.45
CA ARG A 274 -16.13 -6.95 3.72
C ARG A 274 -15.56 -8.23 4.32
N GLY A 275 -16.12 -9.38 3.96
CA GLY A 275 -15.69 -10.66 4.50
C GLY A 275 -14.25 -11.02 4.16
N PHE A 276 -14.00 -11.35 2.90
CA PHE A 276 -12.71 -11.86 2.44
C PHE A 276 -11.69 -10.76 2.22
N SER A 277 -12.10 -9.65 1.58
CA SER A 277 -11.21 -8.54 1.25
C SER A 277 -10.66 -7.86 2.51
N SER A 278 -11.37 -7.89 3.64
CA SER A 278 -10.79 -7.44 4.91
C SER A 278 -9.62 -8.32 5.35
N TYR A 279 -9.66 -9.65 5.16
CA TYR A 279 -8.48 -10.49 5.45
C TYR A 279 -7.38 -10.29 4.42
N LEU A 280 -7.73 -10.10 3.15
CA LEU A 280 -6.77 -9.86 2.07
C LEU A 280 -5.99 -8.55 2.27
N MET A 281 -6.68 -7.49 2.72
CA MET A 281 -6.13 -6.14 2.87
C MET A 281 -5.70 -5.81 4.31
N MET A 282 -5.36 -6.81 5.13
CA MET A 282 -4.94 -6.61 6.53
C MET A 282 -5.89 -5.72 7.34
N ASN A 283 -7.19 -5.90 7.12
CA ASN A 283 -8.30 -5.20 7.77
C ASN A 283 -8.23 -3.67 7.66
N ARG A 284 -7.59 -3.13 6.62
CA ARG A 284 -7.52 -1.69 6.33
C ARG A 284 -8.90 -1.02 6.25
N PRO A 285 -9.96 -1.61 5.65
CA PRO A 285 -11.27 -0.97 5.52
C PRO A 285 -12.09 -0.86 6.82
N ARG A 286 -11.48 -1.05 8.00
CA ARG A 286 -12.17 -1.01 9.28
C ARG A 286 -12.40 0.45 9.75
N PRO A 287 -13.53 0.75 10.39
CA PRO A 287 -13.75 2.07 10.99
C PRO A 287 -12.67 2.43 12.01
N PHE A 288 -12.31 3.71 12.09
CA PHE A 288 -11.54 4.23 13.22
C PHE A 288 -12.28 3.94 14.54
N ARG A 289 -11.57 3.50 15.58
CA ARG A 289 -12.18 3.34 16.92
C ARG A 289 -12.16 4.71 17.59
N THR A 290 -13.32 5.30 17.87
CA THR A 290 -13.38 6.39 18.84
C THR A 290 -13.16 5.78 20.22
N SER A 291 -12.38 6.44 21.09
CA SER A 291 -12.28 6.08 22.51
C SER A 291 -13.60 6.28 23.28
N HIS A 292 -14.69 6.61 22.59
CA HIS A 292 -15.98 7.04 23.12
C HIS A 292 -17.18 6.30 22.49
N ALA A 293 -16.96 5.18 21.80
CA ALA A 293 -18.10 4.36 21.37
C ALA A 293 -18.83 3.82 22.63
N PRO A 294 -20.15 4.08 22.79
CA PRO A 294 -20.89 3.53 23.92
C PRO A 294 -20.79 2.01 23.88
N ARG A 295 -20.46 1.40 25.02
CA ARG A 295 -20.58 -0.05 25.16
C ARG A 295 -22.04 -0.43 24.91
N PRO A 296 -22.35 -1.47 24.12
CA PRO A 296 -23.72 -1.93 23.98
C PRO A 296 -24.25 -2.32 25.38
N PRO A 297 -25.54 -2.05 25.67
CA PRO A 297 -26.14 -2.47 26.92
C PRO A 297 -26.07 -4.01 27.04
N LEU A 298 -25.76 -4.45 28.26
CA LEU A 298 -25.67 -5.85 28.68
C LEU A 298 -26.98 -6.61 28.42
#